data_AF-A0A7X3HE56-F1
#
_entry.id   AF-A0A7X3HE56-F1
#
_cell.length_a   1.000
_cell.length_b   1.000
_cell.length_c   1.000
_cell.angle_alpha   90.00
_cell.angle_beta   90.00
_cell.angle_gamma   90.00
#
_symmetry.space_group_name_H-M   'P 1'
#
loop_
_entity.id
_entity.type
_entity.pdbx_description
1 polymer ?
#
loop_
_entity_poly.entity_id
_entity_poly.type
_entity_poly.pdbx_seq_one_letter_code
_entity_poly.pdbx_strand_id
1 'polypeptide(L)'
;DSHGALLGQGCFAPGTAKATYGTGSSVMMQTGDACIESTGGLVTSLAWGLSGRGNYVLEGNLNYTGAVISWLKKDVGLLRTDAESEQLARQAHPGDRTYFVPAFTGLGAPYWDSEATGLLTGITRTTG
;
A
#
# COMPACT_ATOMS: atom_id res chain seq x y z
N ASP A 1 -2.93 -6.46 12.50
CA ASP A 1 -3.80 -5.26 12.41
C ASP A 1 -4.71 -5.31 11.17
N SER A 2 -4.16 -5.57 9.99
CA SER A 2 -4.85 -5.58 8.70
C SER A 2 -6.01 -6.58 8.63
N HIS A 3 -5.84 -7.78 9.20
CA HIS A 3 -6.90 -8.78 9.36
C HIS A 3 -8.03 -8.33 10.28
N GLY A 4 -7.70 -7.61 11.36
CA GLY A 4 -8.69 -6.98 12.22
C GLY A 4 -9.46 -5.86 11.50
N ALA A 5 -8.77 -5.07 10.67
CA ALA A 5 -9.41 -4.06 9.83
C ALA A 5 -10.32 -4.68 8.75
N LEU A 6 -9.95 -5.82 8.17
CA LEU A 6 -10.81 -6.58 7.24
C LEU A 6 -12.13 -6.98 7.93
N LEU A 7 -12.04 -7.52 9.15
CA LEU A 7 -13.22 -7.87 9.94
C LEU A 7 -14.04 -6.63 10.32
N GLY A 8 -13.39 -5.56 10.79
CA GLY A 8 -14.03 -4.32 11.23
C GLY A 8 -14.72 -3.55 10.10
N GLN A 9 -14.26 -3.71 8.86
CA GLN A 9 -14.90 -3.17 7.65
C GLN A 9 -16.09 -4.03 7.17
N GLY A 10 -16.43 -5.12 7.87
CA GLY A 10 -17.56 -5.97 7.52
C GLY A 10 -17.33 -6.83 6.27
N CYS A 11 -16.06 -7.09 5.90
CA CYS A 11 -15.71 -7.91 4.74
C CYS A 11 -15.91 -9.42 5.02
N PHE A 12 -17.14 -9.83 5.34
CA PHE A 12 -17.44 -11.20 5.76
C PHE A 12 -17.69 -12.17 4.60
N ALA A 13 -17.96 -11.66 3.40
CA ALA A 13 -18.31 -12.48 2.25
C ALA A 13 -17.11 -12.64 1.29
N PRO A 14 -16.95 -13.81 0.64
CA PRO A 14 -15.95 -14.00 -0.41
C PRO A 14 -16.06 -12.92 -1.49
N GLY A 15 -14.91 -12.37 -1.89
CA GLY A 15 -14.81 -11.29 -2.87
C GLY A 15 -14.96 -9.88 -2.28
N THR A 16 -15.37 -9.74 -1.01
CA THR A 16 -15.31 -8.43 -0.34
C THR A 16 -13.87 -8.08 0.00
N ALA A 17 -13.52 -6.81 -0.20
CA ALA A 17 -12.16 -6.33 -0.08
C ALA A 17 -12.09 -4.98 0.61
N LYS A 18 -10.89 -4.68 1.15
CA LYS A 18 -10.56 -3.38 1.71
C LYS A 18 -9.12 -3.01 1.36
N ALA A 19 -8.83 -1.72 1.51
CA ALA A 19 -7.48 -1.19 1.59
C ALA A 19 -7.30 -0.44 2.91
N THR A 20 -6.15 -0.61 3.55
CA THR A 20 -5.75 0.20 4.71
C THR A 20 -4.56 1.05 4.29
N TYR A 21 -4.67 2.37 4.49
CA TYR A 21 -3.61 3.33 4.24
C TYR A 21 -3.00 3.77 5.57
N GLY A 22 -1.74 3.39 5.82
CA GLY A 22 -0.99 3.72 7.03
C GLY A 22 0.47 3.98 6.71
N THR A 23 1.39 3.61 7.60
CA THR A 23 2.85 3.68 7.37
C THR A 23 3.22 2.99 6.05
N GLY A 24 2.80 1.72 5.90
CA GLY A 24 2.61 1.04 4.63
C GLY A 24 1.11 0.92 4.31
N SER A 25 0.78 0.19 3.25
CA SER A 25 -0.61 -0.12 2.91
C SER A 25 -0.82 -1.61 2.76
N SER A 26 -2.03 -2.07 3.07
CA SER A 26 -2.46 -3.45 2.80
C SER A 26 -3.76 -3.46 2.03
N VAL A 27 -3.78 -4.22 0.94
CA VAL A 27 -5.00 -4.53 0.18
C VAL A 27 -5.33 -5.99 0.47
N MET A 28 -6.58 -6.25 0.83
CA MET A 28 -7.01 -7.58 1.27
C MET A 28 -8.38 -7.91 0.69
N MET A 29 -8.55 -9.14 0.22
CA MET A 29 -9.82 -9.68 -0.27
C MET A 29 -10.13 -11.01 0.42
N GLN A 30 -11.29 -11.10 1.05
CA GLN A 30 -11.74 -12.30 1.73
C GLN A 30 -12.06 -13.41 0.70
N THR A 31 -11.66 -14.65 0.98
CA THR A 31 -11.81 -15.79 0.04
C THR A 31 -12.63 -16.95 0.60
N GLY A 32 -13.36 -16.75 1.68
CA GLY A 32 -14.15 -17.77 2.36
C GLY A 32 -13.26 -18.80 3.03
N ASP A 33 -13.69 -20.06 2.95
CA ASP A 33 -12.94 -21.24 3.39
C ASP A 33 -11.95 -21.75 2.33
N ALA A 34 -11.86 -21.09 1.17
CA ALA A 34 -10.94 -21.44 0.11
C ALA A 34 -9.55 -20.81 0.32
N CYS A 35 -8.54 -21.66 0.49
CA CYS A 35 -7.14 -21.29 0.38
C CYS A 35 -6.77 -21.19 -1.10
N ILE A 36 -6.91 -19.99 -1.68
CA ILE A 36 -6.65 -19.73 -3.10
C ILE A 36 -5.15 -19.52 -3.30
N GLU A 37 -4.49 -20.20 -4.23
CA GLU A 37 -3.12 -19.86 -4.61
C GLU A 37 -3.10 -18.64 -5.55
N SER A 38 -2.24 -17.65 -5.28
CA SER A 38 -2.15 -16.46 -6.12
C SER A 38 -1.31 -16.72 -7.37
N THR A 39 -1.84 -16.31 -8.53
CA THR A 39 -1.08 -16.26 -9.80
C THR A 39 -0.57 -14.85 -10.14
N GLY A 40 -0.83 -13.86 -9.27
CA GLY A 40 -0.58 -12.43 -9.53
C GLY A 40 0.37 -11.76 -8.55
N GLY A 41 1.14 -12.54 -7.79
CA GLY A 41 2.09 -12.01 -6.80
C GLY A 41 1.42 -11.52 -5.50
N LEU A 42 0.23 -12.01 -5.17
CA LEU A 42 -0.37 -11.81 -3.84
C LEU A 42 -0.03 -12.99 -2.92
N VAL A 43 -0.27 -12.81 -1.62
CA VAL A 43 -0.08 -13.84 -0.61
C VAL A 43 -1.43 -14.32 -0.12
N THR A 44 -1.52 -15.61 0.15
CA THR A 44 -2.69 -16.22 0.78
C THR A 44 -2.40 -16.47 2.23
N SER A 45 -3.26 -15.97 3.10
CA SER A 45 -3.12 -16.17 4.55
C SER A 45 -4.48 -16.45 5.21
N LEU A 46 -4.45 -16.79 6.49
CA LEU A 46 -5.66 -16.93 7.29
C LEU A 46 -6.23 -15.54 7.59
N ALA A 47 -7.49 -15.31 7.24
CA ALA A 47 -8.25 -14.13 7.65
C ALA A 47 -8.57 -14.19 9.15
N TRP A 48 -9.27 -15.24 9.58
CA TRP A 48 -9.65 -15.52 10.96
C TRP A 48 -10.20 -16.94 11.11
N GLY A 49 -10.32 -17.41 12.36
CA GLY A 49 -11.08 -18.60 12.71
C GLY A 49 -12.28 -18.23 13.56
N LEU A 50 -13.50 -18.45 13.06
CA LEU A 50 -14.74 -18.23 13.80
C LEU A 50 -15.57 -19.52 13.80
N SER A 51 -16.09 -19.90 14.97
CA SER A 51 -16.94 -21.09 15.15
C SER A 51 -16.31 -22.38 14.59
N GLY A 52 -14.99 -22.54 14.76
CA GLY A 52 -14.24 -23.71 14.28
C GLY A 52 -14.00 -23.75 12.77
N ARG A 53 -14.36 -22.70 12.02
CA ARG A 53 -14.11 -22.58 10.57
C ARG A 53 -13.05 -21.52 10.28
N GLY A 54 -12.01 -21.93 9.57
CA GLY A 54 -11.00 -21.02 9.03
C GLY A 54 -11.54 -20.27 7.83
N ASN A 55 -11.30 -18.97 7.80
CA ASN A 55 -11.48 -18.13 6.61
C ASN A 55 -10.11 -17.66 6.14
N TYR A 56 -9.98 -17.45 4.83
CA TYR A 56 -8.74 -17.06 4.16
C TYR A 56 -8.89 -15.70 3.49
N VAL A 57 -7.74 -15.14 3.13
CA VAL A 57 -7.62 -13.84 2.47
C VAL A 57 -6.51 -13.90 1.43
N LEU A 58 -6.73 -13.22 0.31
CA LEU A 58 -5.67 -12.81 -0.60
C LEU A 58 -5.23 -11.39 -0.23
N GLU A 59 -3.94 -11.21 0.03
CA GLU A 59 -3.39 -9.94 0.48
C GLU A 59 -2.17 -9.48 -0.31
N GLY A 60 -2.06 -8.17 -0.49
CA GLY A 60 -0.90 -7.49 -1.04
C GLY A 60 -0.46 -6.37 -0.09
N ASN A 61 0.81 -6.40 0.29
CA ASN A 61 1.39 -5.43 1.22
C ASN A 61 2.35 -4.50 0.48
N LEU A 62 2.19 -3.20 0.73
CA LEU A 62 3.00 -2.11 0.21
C LEU A 62 3.79 -1.51 1.38
N ASN A 63 5.12 -1.58 1.30
CA ASN A 63 6.00 -1.22 2.42
C ASN A 63 5.90 0.26 2.80
N TYR A 64 5.77 1.15 1.81
CA TYR A 64 5.84 2.60 1.99
C TYR A 64 4.63 3.30 1.39
N THR A 65 3.84 3.95 2.25
CA THR A 65 2.74 4.84 1.82
C THR A 65 2.76 6.13 2.65
N GLY A 66 2.17 6.14 3.86
CA GLY A 66 2.24 7.28 4.75
C GLY A 66 3.66 7.54 5.29
N ALA A 67 4.49 6.50 5.34
CA ALA A 67 5.91 6.63 5.65
C ALA A 67 6.65 7.54 4.65
N VAL A 68 6.21 7.61 3.39
CA VAL A 68 6.80 8.51 2.39
C VAL A 68 6.56 9.97 2.77
N ILE A 69 5.34 10.31 3.19
CA ILE A 69 5.00 11.66 3.65
C ILE A 69 5.81 12.01 4.90
N SER A 70 5.93 11.06 5.83
CA SER A 70 6.75 11.24 7.03
C SER A 70 8.24 11.48 6.68
N TRP A 71 8.78 10.74 5.71
CA TRP A 71 10.15 10.88 5.23
C TRP A 71 10.39 12.25 4.55
N LEU A 72 9.47 12.66 3.66
CA LEU A 72 9.53 13.98 3.01
C LEU A 72 9.52 15.14 4.03
N LYS A 73 8.75 14.99 5.12
CA LYS A 73 8.68 15.97 6.20
C LYS A 73 9.91 15.96 7.11
N LYS A 74 10.27 14.79 7.64
CA LYS A 74 11.26 14.68 8.73
C LYS A 74 12.69 14.62 8.24
N ASP A 75 12.92 13.92 7.14
CA ASP A 75 14.27 13.58 6.68
C ASP A 75 14.70 14.45 5.49
N VAL A 76 13.81 14.67 4.52
CA VAL A 76 14.10 15.53 3.35
C VAL A 76 13.86 17.01 3.66
N GLY A 77 12.91 17.31 4.54
CA GLY A 77 12.58 18.68 4.93
C GLY A 77 11.81 19.49 3.87
N LEU A 78 11.10 18.80 2.95
CA LEU A 78 10.30 19.45 1.91
C LEU A 78 8.88 19.81 2.37
N LEU A 79 8.42 19.19 3.46
CA LEU A 79 7.11 19.44 4.06
C LEU A 79 7.28 19.95 5.49
N ARG A 80 6.44 20.90 5.90
CA ARG A 80 6.31 21.37 7.28
C ARG A 80 5.31 20.51 8.05
N THR A 81 4.26 20.05 7.38
CA THR A 81 3.19 19.21 7.97
C THR A 81 2.77 18.11 7.01
N ASP A 82 2.11 17.06 7.52
CA ASP A 82 1.65 15.97 6.66
C ASP A 82 0.54 16.43 5.71
N ALA A 83 -0.33 17.35 6.16
CA ALA A 83 -1.45 17.90 5.38
C ALA A 83 -0.97 18.75 4.17
N GLU A 84 0.23 19.32 4.25
CA GLU A 84 0.81 20.10 3.16
C GLU A 84 1.05 19.25 1.90
N SER A 85 1.25 17.93 2.07
CA SER A 85 1.43 17.01 0.94
C SER A 85 0.24 17.04 -0.04
N GLU A 86 -0.99 17.04 0.47
CA GLU A 86 -2.19 17.11 -0.35
C GLU A 86 -2.32 18.48 -1.03
N GLN A 87 -2.06 19.56 -0.29
CA GLN A 87 -2.14 20.92 -0.82
C GLN A 87 -1.17 21.12 -1.99
N LEU A 88 0.09 20.71 -1.83
CA LEU A 88 1.10 20.82 -2.88
C LEU A 88 0.77 19.92 -4.07
N ALA A 89 0.34 18.68 -3.82
CA ALA A 89 -0.07 17.77 -4.89
C ALA A 89 -1.21 18.34 -5.74
N ARG A 90 -2.15 19.08 -5.14
CA ARG A 90 -3.25 19.75 -5.86
C ARG A 90 -2.80 20.96 -6.69
N GLN A 91 -1.66 21.56 -6.36
CA GLN A 91 -1.07 22.69 -7.08
C GLN A 91 -0.12 22.25 -8.20
N ALA A 92 0.25 20.98 -8.21
CA ALA A 92 1.26 20.46 -9.13
C ALA A 92 0.86 20.63 -10.58
N HIS A 93 1.84 20.88 -11.45
CA HIS A 93 1.60 21.04 -12.88
C HIS A 93 0.88 19.79 -13.46
N PRO A 94 -0.30 19.92 -14.08
CA PRO A 94 -1.08 18.76 -14.55
C PRO A 94 -0.40 17.91 -15.63
N GLY A 95 0.58 18.49 -16.33
CA GLY A 95 1.41 17.79 -17.31
C GLY A 95 2.76 17.31 -16.77
N ASP A 96 2.98 17.35 -15.45
CA ASP A 96 4.17 16.74 -14.85
C ASP A 96 4.16 15.23 -15.12
N ARG A 97 5.33 14.69 -15.45
CA ARG A 97 5.55 13.28 -15.79
C ARG A 97 6.57 12.64 -14.86
N THR A 98 6.88 13.29 -13.75
CA THR A 98 7.73 12.70 -12.72
C THR A 98 7.05 11.52 -12.06
N TYR A 99 7.87 10.52 -11.75
CA TYR A 99 7.46 9.36 -10.98
C TYR A 99 8.41 9.17 -9.82
N PHE A 100 7.84 8.97 -8.65
CA PHE A 100 8.57 8.55 -7.46
C PHE A 100 8.18 7.14 -7.07
N VAL A 101 9.16 6.24 -7.05
CA VAL A 101 9.04 4.84 -6.59
C VAL A 101 9.72 4.75 -5.22
N PRO A 102 8.97 4.69 -4.11
CA PRO A 102 9.53 4.73 -2.75
C PRO A 102 9.98 3.34 -2.26
N ALA A 103 10.86 2.67 -3.01
CA ALA A 103 11.41 1.36 -2.66
C ALA A 103 12.60 1.49 -1.69
N PHE A 104 12.40 2.09 -0.51
CA PHE A 104 13.51 2.34 0.44
C PHE A 104 14.13 1.06 1.00
N THR A 105 13.35 -0.03 1.06
CA THR A 105 13.79 -1.37 1.46
C THR A 105 13.23 -2.43 0.50
N GLY A 106 13.27 -2.15 -0.79
CA GLY A 106 12.64 -3.00 -1.80
C GLY A 106 11.15 -2.76 -2.01
N LEU A 107 10.60 -3.51 -2.96
CA LEU A 107 9.19 -3.50 -3.37
C LEU A 107 8.43 -4.69 -2.78
N GLY A 108 7.27 -4.41 -2.20
CA GLY A 108 6.32 -5.44 -1.78
C GLY A 108 5.51 -6.02 -2.95
N ALA A 109 4.29 -6.45 -2.66
CA ALA A 109 3.41 -6.99 -3.69
C ALA A 109 3.12 -5.96 -4.81
N PRO A 110 2.97 -6.39 -6.07
CA PRO A 110 3.13 -7.76 -6.58
C PRO A 110 4.57 -8.12 -6.98
N TYR A 111 5.54 -7.23 -6.76
CA TYR A 111 6.89 -7.34 -7.33
C TYR A 111 7.83 -8.22 -6.53
N TRP A 112 7.80 -8.14 -5.20
CA TRP A 112 8.65 -8.91 -4.30
C TRP A 112 10.15 -8.82 -4.62
N ASP A 113 10.62 -7.60 -4.91
CA ASP A 113 12.01 -7.33 -5.20
C ASP A 113 12.67 -6.64 -4.00
N SER A 114 13.46 -7.39 -3.23
CA SER A 114 14.19 -6.86 -2.07
C SER A 114 15.35 -5.95 -2.44
N GLU A 115 15.88 -6.08 -3.66
CA GLU A 115 17.05 -5.33 -4.13
C GLU A 115 16.65 -4.02 -4.82
N ALA A 116 15.36 -3.85 -5.12
CA ALA A 116 14.84 -2.59 -5.64
C ALA A 116 15.15 -1.41 -4.71
N THR A 117 15.55 -0.30 -5.32
CA THR A 117 15.89 0.94 -4.60
C THR A 117 15.00 2.09 -5.03
N GLY A 118 14.91 3.13 -4.18
CA GLY A 118 14.11 4.31 -4.45
C GLY A 118 14.51 5.01 -5.74
N LEU A 119 13.52 5.41 -6.55
CA LEU A 119 13.74 6.06 -7.84
C LEU A 119 12.86 7.30 -7.99
N LEU A 120 13.46 8.44 -8.30
CA LEU A 120 12.77 9.63 -8.81
C LEU A 120 13.21 9.84 -10.25
N THR A 121 12.27 9.76 -11.19
CA THR A 121 12.56 9.86 -12.63
C THR A 121 11.58 10.78 -13.35
N GLY A 122 11.90 11.15 -14.59
CA GLY A 122 11.06 12.01 -15.43
C GLY A 122 11.16 13.51 -15.11
N ILE A 123 12.17 13.94 -14.35
CA ILE A 123 12.38 15.35 -14.01
C ILE A 123 12.69 16.16 -15.27
N THR A 124 11.97 17.27 -15.44
CA THR A 124 12.22 18.25 -16.49
C THR A 124 12.32 19.65 -15.87
N ARG A 125 12.63 20.67 -16.68
CA ARG A 125 12.67 22.07 -16.21
C ARG A 125 11.34 22.55 -15.63
N THR A 126 10.23 21.92 -16.01
CA THR A 126 8.86 22.31 -15.61
C THR A 126 8.27 21.39 -14.55
N THR A 127 9.06 20.49 -13.95
CA THR A 127 8.61 19.66 -12.82
C THR A 127 8.24 20.55 -11.63
N GLY A 128 7.09 20.27 -11.01
CA GLY A 128 6.53 21.09 -9.93
C GLY A 128 5.06 21.38 -10.11
#